data_AF-A0A143XYJ6-F1
#
_entry.id   AF-A0A143XYJ6-F1
#
_cell.length_a   1.000
_cell.length_b   1.000
_cell.length_c   1.000
_cell.angle_alpha   90.00
_cell.angle_beta   90.00
_cell.angle_gamma   90.00
#
_symmetry.space_group_name_H-M   'P 1'
#
loop_
_entity.id
_entity.type
_entity.pdbx_description
1 polymer ?
#
loop_
_entity_poly.entity_id
_entity_poly.type
_entity_poly.pdbx_seq_one_letter_code
_entity_poly.pdbx_strand_id
1 'polypeptide(L)'
;MFLYHASKEIVEFPEVRKTRYTKDFSWGFYCTNKFEQAVRWANRGEGIPIVNTYNYEPDKTLSILKFEKMTEEWLDFITKCRRGGTHRYDIVEGPMLMIQYGIM
;
A
#
# COMPACT_ATOMS: atom_id res chain seq x y z
N MET A 1 -14.36 0.44 -5.97
CA MET A 1 -14.27 -0.04 -4.56
C MET A 1 -13.64 1.05 -3.72
N PHE A 2 -13.97 1.16 -2.44
CA PHE A 2 -13.35 2.16 -1.58
C PHE A 2 -12.03 1.67 -1.00
N LEU A 3 -11.01 2.52 -1.07
CA LEU A 3 -9.70 2.34 -0.48
C LEU A 3 -9.42 3.44 0.53
N TYR A 4 -8.75 3.07 1.61
CA TYR A 4 -8.48 3.94 2.74
C TYR A 4 -6.98 4.04 3.00
N HIS A 5 -6.49 5.26 3.13
CA HIS A 5 -5.10 5.55 3.47
C HIS A 5 -5.03 6.24 4.82
N ALA A 6 -4.33 5.60 5.76
CA ALA A 6 -4.08 6.14 7.08
C ALA A 6 -2.86 7.07 7.06
N SER A 7 -3.03 8.31 7.49
CA SER A 7 -1.96 9.31 7.52
C SER A 7 -2.23 10.39 8.58
N LYS A 8 -1.38 11.42 8.60
CA LYS A 8 -1.53 12.62 9.44
C LYS A 8 -1.84 13.88 8.61
N GLU A 9 -2.10 13.69 7.32
CA GLU A 9 -2.28 14.78 6.36
C GLU A 9 -3.46 14.45 5.44
N ILE A 10 -4.09 15.50 4.89
CA ILE A 10 -5.06 15.32 3.81
C ILE A 10 -4.26 15.11 2.53
N VAL A 11 -4.45 13.96 1.89
CA VAL A 11 -3.79 13.62 0.64
C VAL A 11 -4.85 13.62 -0.46
N GLU A 12 -4.84 14.67 -1.29
CA GLU A 12 -5.78 14.79 -2.41
C GLU A 12 -5.31 13.97 -3.61
N PHE A 13 -4.00 13.97 -3.88
CA PHE A 13 -3.37 13.25 -4.98
C PHE A 13 -2.38 12.21 -4.42
N PRO A 14 -2.70 10.90 -4.50
CA PRO A 14 -1.79 9.82 -4.12
C PRO A 14 -0.50 9.85 -4.95
N GLU A 15 0.65 9.85 -4.27
CA GLU A 15 1.97 9.84 -4.92
C GLU A 15 2.89 8.79 -4.31
N VAL A 16 3.74 8.19 -5.14
CA VAL A 16 4.81 7.31 -4.69
C VAL A 16 6.08 8.11 -4.46
N ARG A 17 6.41 8.33 -3.19
CA ARG A 17 7.66 9.01 -2.81
C ARG A 17 8.76 8.00 -2.50
N LYS A 18 9.89 8.13 -3.20
CA LYS A 18 11.10 7.36 -2.93
C LYS A 18 11.74 7.89 -1.65
N THR A 19 11.82 7.06 -0.62
CA THR A 19 12.45 7.40 0.66
C THR A 19 13.61 6.45 0.95
N ARG A 20 14.51 6.84 1.87
CA ARG A 20 15.68 6.04 2.25
C ARG A 20 15.32 4.67 2.86
N TYR A 21 14.12 4.55 3.44
CA TYR A 21 13.63 3.32 4.08
C TYR A 21 12.43 2.76 3.33
N THR A 22 12.57 1.54 2.81
CA THR A 22 11.48 0.83 2.16
C THR A 22 10.57 0.17 3.18
N LYS A 23 9.25 0.20 2.94
CA LYS A 23 8.29 -0.61 3.70
C LYS A 23 8.24 -2.03 3.13
N ASP A 24 7.31 -2.84 3.61
CA ASP A 24 7.14 -4.27 3.26
C ASP A 24 7.08 -4.54 1.76
N PHE A 25 6.67 -3.56 0.94
CA PHE A 25 6.57 -3.68 -0.51
C PHE A 25 7.37 -2.59 -1.26
N SER A 26 8.46 -2.08 -0.69
CA SER A 26 9.27 -1.02 -1.30
C SER A 26 8.58 0.36 -1.27
N TRP A 27 8.81 1.21 -2.28
CA TRP A 27 8.18 2.53 -2.39
C TRP A 27 6.79 2.44 -3.00
N GLY A 28 5.78 2.97 -2.30
CA GLY A 28 4.46 3.10 -2.88
C GLY A 28 3.46 3.75 -1.96
N PHE A 29 2.25 3.93 -2.48
CA PHE A 29 1.13 4.51 -1.74
C PHE A 29 0.25 3.41 -1.17
N TYR A 30 0.26 3.27 0.16
CA TYR A 30 -0.30 2.13 0.86
C TYR A 30 -1.76 2.37 1.28
N CYS A 31 -2.67 1.56 0.75
CA CYS A 31 -4.09 1.60 1.04
C CYS A 31 -4.62 0.28 1.62
N THR A 32 -5.76 0.32 2.29
CA THR A 32 -6.53 -0.87 2.68
C THR A 32 -7.99 -0.72 2.28
N ASN A 33 -8.68 -1.82 1.97
CA ASN A 33 -10.13 -1.82 1.75
C ASN A 33 -10.92 -1.98 3.07
N LYS A 34 -10.24 -2.15 4.21
CA LYS A 34 -10.85 -2.26 5.54
C LYS A 34 -10.77 -0.92 6.28
N PHE A 35 -11.89 -0.22 6.38
CA PHE A 35 -11.96 1.07 7.06
C PHE A 35 -11.47 1.01 8.52
N GLU A 36 -11.91 0.02 9.30
CA GLU A 36 -11.49 -0.13 10.71
C GLU A 36 -9.97 -0.27 10.87
N GLN A 37 -9.33 -0.95 9.91
CA GLN A 37 -7.88 -1.11 9.91
C GLN A 37 -7.19 0.22 9.64
N ALA A 38 -7.69 1.01 8.68
CA ALA A 38 -7.17 2.35 8.41
C ALA A 38 -7.33 3.28 9.63
N VAL A 39 -8.48 3.23 10.32
CA VAL A 39 -8.69 4.00 11.57
C VAL A 39 -7.68 3.60 12.64
N ARG A 40 -7.48 2.28 12.87
CA ARG A 40 -6.47 1.80 13.83
C ARG A 40 -5.07 2.24 13.48
N TRP A 41 -4.73 2.32 12.19
CA TRP A 41 -3.43 2.78 11.73
C TRP A 41 -3.25 4.29 11.85
N ALA A 42 -4.28 5.08 11.52
CA ALA A 42 -4.23 6.54 11.63
C ALA A 42 -4.06 7.01 13.07
N ASN A 43 -4.61 6.26 14.04
CA ASN A 43 -4.46 6.52 15.46
C ASN A 43 -3.08 6.14 16.04
N ARG A 44 -2.17 5.55 15.25
CA ARG A 44 -0.81 5.26 15.72
C ARG A 44 0.07 6.51 15.65
N GLY A 45 0.93 6.69 16.65
CA GLY A 45 1.88 7.80 16.72
C GLY A 45 1.22 9.15 16.98
N GLU A 46 2.06 10.17 17.14
CA GLU A 46 1.63 11.54 17.42
C GLU A 46 0.99 12.22 16.20
N GLY A 47 0.14 13.22 16.44
CA GLY A 47 -0.56 13.99 15.41
C GLY A 47 -2.01 13.56 15.14
N ILE A 48 -2.77 14.46 14.52
CA ILE A 48 -4.21 14.27 14.25
C ILE A 48 -4.40 13.09 13.27
N PRO A 49 -5.19 12.06 13.64
CA PRO A 49 -5.44 10.93 12.77
C PRO A 49 -6.31 11.35 11.58
N ILE A 50 -5.84 11.07 10.35
CA ILE A 50 -6.60 11.31 9.12
C ILE A 50 -6.69 10.01 8.32
N VAL A 51 -7.91 9.68 7.89
CA VAL A 51 -8.19 8.57 6.96
C VAL A 51 -8.66 9.16 5.64
N ASN A 52 -7.79 9.12 4.63
CA ASN A 52 -8.14 9.53 3.27
C ASN A 52 -8.90 8.40 2.58
N THR A 53 -9.98 8.74 1.87
CA THR A 53 -10.84 7.79 1.17
C THR A 53 -10.76 8.01 -0.32
N TYR A 54 -10.54 6.94 -1.08
CA TYR A 54 -10.44 6.96 -2.53
C TYR A 54 -11.43 5.97 -3.14
N ASN A 55 -12.10 6.37 -4.22
CA ASN A 55 -12.84 5.44 -5.05
C ASN A 55 -11.89 4.86 -6.11
N TYR A 56 -11.60 3.57 -6.00
CA TYR A 56 -10.74 2.84 -6.91
C TYR A 56 -11.55 2.05 -7.94
N GLU A 57 -11.25 2.24 -9.21
CA GLU A 57 -11.76 1.42 -10.30
C GLU A 57 -10.62 0.56 -10.86
N PRO A 58 -10.77 -0.78 -10.89
CA PRO A 58 -9.73 -1.66 -11.42
C PRO A 58 -9.48 -1.38 -12.90
N ASP A 59 -8.22 -1.11 -13.22
CA ASP A 59 -7.76 -0.96 -14.60
C ASP A 59 -6.98 -2.20 -15.04
N LYS A 60 -7.41 -2.81 -16.13
CA LYS A 60 -6.80 -4.03 -16.69
C LYS A 60 -5.50 -3.74 -17.43
N THR A 61 -5.19 -2.48 -17.74
CA THR A 61 -3.91 -2.12 -18.39
C THR A 61 -2.76 -2.07 -17.40
N LEU A 62 -3.04 -2.05 -16.10
CA LEU A 62 -2.04 -2.02 -15.04
C LEU A 62 -1.50 -3.42 -14.74
N SER A 63 -0.21 -3.50 -14.41
CA SER A 63 0.44 -4.73 -13.97
C SER A 63 0.16 -4.97 -12.49
N ILE A 64 -0.75 -5.91 -12.20
CA ILE A 64 -1.19 -6.25 -10.84
C ILE A 64 -0.58 -7.57 -10.40
N LEU A 65 0.18 -7.56 -9.31
CA LEU A 65 0.64 -8.76 -8.59
C LEU A 65 -0.26 -9.00 -7.38
N LYS A 66 -0.94 -10.15 -7.34
CA LYS A 66 -1.86 -10.48 -6.25
C LYS A 66 -1.44 -11.76 -5.53
N PHE A 67 -1.35 -11.68 -4.21
CA PHE A 67 -1.17 -12.81 -3.31
C PHE A 67 -2.44 -13.03 -2.49
N GLU A 68 -3.14 -14.14 -2.72
CA GLU A 68 -4.36 -14.46 -1.98
C GLU A 68 -4.07 -15.02 -0.57
N LYS A 69 -2.91 -15.67 -0.41
CA LYS A 69 -2.51 -16.36 0.82
C LYS A 69 -1.09 -15.97 1.20
N MET A 70 -0.76 -16.15 2.48
CA MET A 70 0.62 -16.03 2.98
C MET A 70 1.40 -17.27 2.54
N THR A 71 1.88 -17.27 1.30
CA THR A 71 2.71 -18.35 0.74
C THR A 71 4.20 -18.04 0.90
N GLU A 72 5.07 -19.01 0.62
CA GLU A 72 6.52 -18.79 0.61
C GLU A 72 6.93 -17.72 -0.42
N GLU A 73 6.27 -17.68 -1.59
CA GLU A 73 6.53 -16.66 -2.61
C GLU A 73 6.19 -15.26 -2.12
N TRP A 74 5.12 -15.11 -1.34
CA TRP A 74 4.77 -13.84 -0.70
C TRP A 74 5.83 -13.41 0.32
N LEU A 75 6.32 -14.35 1.13
CA LEU A 75 7.36 -14.09 2.12
C LEU A 75 8.70 -13.71 1.45
N ASP A 76 9.08 -14.40 0.38
CA ASP A 76 10.28 -14.09 -0.40
C ASP A 76 10.16 -12.70 -1.05
N PHE A 77 8.99 -12.36 -1.60
CA PHE A 77 8.71 -11.04 -2.16
C PHE A 77 8.92 -9.92 -1.13
N ILE A 78 8.33 -10.06 0.06
CA ILE A 78 8.49 -9.08 1.14
C ILE A 78 9.95 -8.99 1.59
N THR A 79 10.60 -10.14 1.76
CA THR A 79 12.01 -10.19 2.19
C THR A 79 12.91 -9.49 1.18
N LYS A 80 12.67 -9.68 -0.12
CA LYS A 80 13.36 -8.98 -1.20
C LYS A 80 13.13 -7.47 -1.14
N CYS A 81 11.90 -7.01 -0.94
CA CYS A 81 11.57 -5.59 -0.84
C CYS A 81 12.21 -4.91 0.39
N ARG A 82 12.17 -5.58 1.55
CA ARG A 82 12.82 -5.12 2.80
C ARG A 82 14.34 -5.06 2.70
N ARG A 83 14.95 -5.90 1.85
CA ARG A 83 16.39 -5.83 1.52
C ARG A 83 16.74 -4.71 0.53
N GLY A 84 15.78 -3.88 0.14
CA GLY A 84 15.97 -2.79 -0.81
C GLY A 84 15.70 -3.17 -2.27
N GLY A 85 15.15 -4.35 -2.52
CA GLY A 85 14.69 -4.74 -3.85
C GLY A 85 13.49 -3.90 -4.30
N THR A 86 13.39 -3.69 -5.61
CA THR A 86 12.24 -3.04 -6.26
C THR A 86 11.53 -4.03 -7.18
N HIS A 87 10.28 -3.72 -7.55
CA HIS A 87 9.51 -4.46 -8.52
C HIS A 87 9.01 -3.54 -9.64
N ARG A 88 8.46 -4.13 -10.70
CA ARG A 88 7.89 -3.42 -11.86
C ARG A 88 6.36 -3.40 -11.89
N TYR A 89 5.72 -4.03 -10.91
CA TYR A 89 4.26 -4.04 -10.80
C TYR A 89 3.75 -2.67 -10.39
N ASP A 90 2.68 -2.22 -11.06
CA ASP A 90 1.97 -0.99 -10.74
C ASP A 90 1.12 -1.18 -9.48
N ILE A 91 0.60 -2.39 -9.26
CA ILE A 91 -0.18 -2.69 -8.06
C ILE A 91 0.28 -4.00 -7.44
N VAL A 92 0.49 -4.00 -6.12
CA VAL A 92 0.70 -5.22 -5.34
C VAL A 92 -0.41 -5.37 -4.31
N GLU A 93 -1.11 -6.50 -4.33
CA GLU A 93 -2.13 -6.89 -3.37
C GLU A 93 -1.64 -8.09 -2.54
N GLY A 94 -1.72 -8.00 -1.22
CA GLY A 94 -1.28 -9.08 -0.32
C GLY A 94 -2.34 -9.53 0.69
N PRO A 95 -2.18 -10.74 1.29
CA PRO A 95 -3.06 -11.28 2.33
C PRO A 95 -3.08 -10.38 3.58
N MET A 96 -1.97 -9.71 3.85
CA MET A 96 -1.93 -8.57 4.77
C MET A 96 -2.28 -7.33 3.96
N LEU A 97 -3.56 -6.97 3.97
CA LEU A 97 -4.17 -5.88 3.19
C LEU A 97 -3.31 -4.61 3.17
N MET A 98 -2.54 -4.48 2.11
CA MET A 98 -1.89 -3.27 1.66
C MET A 98 -1.93 -3.30 0.13
N ILE A 99 -2.68 -2.39 -0.46
CA ILE A 99 -2.63 -2.09 -1.89
C ILE A 99 -1.56 -1.02 -2.02
N GLN A 100 -0.50 -1.33 -2.75
CA GLN A 100 0.50 -0.37 -3.15
C GLN A 100 0.12 0.17 -4.52
N TYR A 101 -0.16 1.47 -4.64
CA TYR A 101 -0.11 2.11 -5.96
C TYR A 101 1.35 2.44 -6.28
N GLY A 102 1.81 1.92 -7.40
CA GLY A 102 2.87 2.41 -8.26
C GLY A 102 2.21 3.19 -9.38
N ILE A 103 2.23 4.51 -9.30
CA ILE A 103 1.89 5.34 -10.46
C ILE A 103 3.23 5.63 -11.13
N MET A 104 3.29 5.42 -12.45
CA MET A 104 4.44 5.75 -13.32
C MET A 104 5.00 7.14 -13.04
#